data_AF-A0A7X8IWN2-F1
#
_entry.id   AF-A0A7X8IWN2-F1
#
_cell.length_a   1.000
_cell.length_b   1.000
_cell.length_c   1.000
_cell.angle_alpha   90.00
_cell.angle_beta   90.00
_cell.angle_gamma   90.00
#
_symmetry.space_group_name_H-M   'P 1'
#
loop_
_entity.id
_entity.type
_entity.pdbx_description
1 polymer ?
#
loop_
_entity_poly.entity_id
_entity_poly.type
_entity_poly.pdbx_seq_one_letter_code
_entity_poly.pdbx_strand_id
1 'polypeptide(L)'
;MLYIENPSTDPYYNQALEEYLFTAIQDEDLFFLWRNTPVVVCGKYQNLFAEVHVPTALEEKVALLRRISGGGTVYHDLGNINYSLITSCEPATVDYTQFLNPMIAALSRLGAPAEIVAGNGIGVDGKKISGSAQRMVKRRVLHHGTLLFDTDLSRLRTLADGAAHGDVSKATASNPWPVTNLRTVLPQFDTTEQFFDALYAELDKAFSFERRTLRKEEEAAVRKIAEEKYHDWDWTFGGGPGFERTRTIQTPEDTFPLSFTVKKGIIQEVKSEQPAFTALNGHRFEPETVRRIIGSRSVAEQLF
;
A
#
# COMPACT_ATOMS: atom_id res chain seq x y z
N MET A 1 -2.28 25.36 -8.61
CA MET A 1 -1.69 24.02 -8.47
C MET A 1 -2.31 23.12 -9.54
N LEU A 2 -1.56 22.27 -10.24
CA LEU A 2 -2.17 21.40 -11.27
C LEU A 2 -2.90 20.23 -10.62
N TYR A 3 -4.19 20.05 -10.95
CA TYR A 3 -4.96 18.89 -10.56
C TYR A 3 -5.00 17.87 -11.69
N ILE A 4 -4.45 16.68 -11.45
CA ILE A 4 -4.45 15.61 -12.45
C ILE A 4 -5.71 14.78 -12.30
N GLU A 5 -6.52 14.75 -13.36
CA GLU A 5 -7.74 13.94 -13.39
C GLU A 5 -7.41 12.47 -13.62
N ASN A 6 -7.89 11.61 -12.73
CA ASN A 6 -7.69 10.17 -12.83
C ASN A 6 -9.00 9.39 -12.56
N PRO A 7 -9.71 8.96 -13.61
CA PRO A 7 -10.92 8.16 -13.44
C PRO A 7 -10.64 6.66 -13.16
N SER A 8 -9.38 6.22 -13.24
CA SER A 8 -9.03 4.81 -13.09
C SER A 8 -9.15 4.34 -11.64
N THR A 9 -9.71 3.15 -11.46
CA THR A 9 -9.69 2.42 -10.19
C THR A 9 -8.71 1.24 -10.22
N ASP A 10 -7.93 1.08 -11.29
CA ASP A 10 -6.93 0.02 -11.40
C ASP A 10 -5.71 0.36 -10.51
N PRO A 11 -5.42 -0.46 -9.49
CA PRO A 11 -4.35 -0.17 -8.55
C PRO A 11 -2.96 -0.20 -9.20
N TYR A 12 -2.73 -1.01 -10.23
CA TYR A 12 -1.45 -1.10 -10.94
C TYR A 12 -1.19 0.18 -11.73
N TYR A 13 -2.18 0.60 -12.51
CA TYR A 13 -2.16 1.87 -13.24
C TYR A 13 -1.98 3.06 -12.28
N ASN A 14 -2.71 3.09 -11.17
CA ASN A 14 -2.68 4.24 -10.27
C ASN A 14 -1.34 4.42 -9.56
N GLN A 15 -0.67 3.33 -9.15
CA GLN A 15 0.69 3.43 -8.60
C GLN A 15 1.70 3.87 -9.68
N ALA A 16 1.54 3.38 -10.90
CA ALA A 16 2.35 3.81 -12.04
C ALA A 16 2.15 5.30 -12.36
N LEU A 17 0.92 5.80 -12.28
CA LEU A 17 0.59 7.19 -12.49
C LEU A 17 1.28 8.08 -11.44
N GLU A 18 1.19 7.72 -10.16
CA GLU A 18 1.85 8.47 -9.10
C GLU A 18 3.37 8.54 -9.31
N GLU A 19 4.00 7.42 -9.67
CA GLU A 19 5.43 7.40 -9.98
C GLU A 19 5.78 8.24 -11.21
N TYR A 20 4.99 8.14 -12.28
CA TYR A 20 5.18 8.93 -13.49
C TYR A 20 5.11 10.42 -13.18
N LEU A 21 4.06 10.87 -12.48
CA LEU A 21 3.90 12.27 -12.08
C LEU A 21 5.04 12.73 -11.19
N PHE A 22 5.51 11.89 -10.26
CA PHE A 22 6.62 12.20 -9.37
C PHE A 22 7.97 12.31 -10.09
N THR A 23 8.19 11.53 -11.14
CA THR A 23 9.49 11.40 -11.80
C THR A 23 9.61 12.18 -13.09
N ALA A 24 8.57 12.25 -13.91
CA ALA A 24 8.58 12.90 -15.21
C ALA A 24 8.21 14.40 -15.15
N ILE A 25 7.37 14.82 -14.19
CA ILE A 25 6.90 16.20 -14.09
C ILE A 25 7.54 16.89 -12.87
N GLN A 26 8.61 17.63 -13.12
CA GLN A 26 9.43 18.25 -12.07
C GLN A 26 9.15 19.74 -11.84
N ASP A 27 8.64 20.45 -12.85
CA ASP A 27 8.52 21.92 -12.83
C ASP A 27 7.18 22.43 -12.28
N GLU A 28 6.27 21.52 -11.91
CA GLU A 28 4.90 21.83 -11.54
C GLU A 28 4.53 21.24 -10.17
N ASP A 29 3.70 21.93 -9.41
CA ASP A 29 3.08 21.37 -8.21
C ASP A 29 1.79 20.65 -8.59
N LEU A 30 1.71 19.37 -8.21
CA LEU A 30 0.66 18.45 -8.63
C LEU A 30 -0.16 17.99 -7.44
N PHE A 31 -1.47 17.89 -7.63
CA PHE A 31 -2.37 17.22 -6.72
C PHE A 31 -3.29 16.30 -7.48
N PHE A 32 -3.65 15.16 -6.91
CA PHE A 32 -4.75 14.35 -7.44
C PHE A 32 -5.38 13.50 -6.35
N LEU A 33 -6.68 13.28 -6.50
CA LEU A 33 -7.45 12.31 -5.72
C LEU A 33 -7.70 11.07 -6.58
N TRP A 34 -7.67 9.90 -5.97
CA TRP A 34 -7.81 8.64 -6.69
C TRP A 34 -8.30 7.53 -5.76
N ARG A 35 -8.79 6.43 -6.33
CA ARG A 35 -9.30 5.27 -5.58
C ARG A 35 -8.84 3.99 -6.26
N ASN A 36 -8.85 2.88 -5.54
CA ASN A 36 -8.50 1.58 -6.10
C ASN A 36 -9.64 0.58 -5.88
N THR A 37 -9.79 -0.36 -6.81
CA THR A 37 -10.41 -1.66 -6.48
C THR A 37 -9.58 -2.37 -5.39
N PRO A 38 -10.13 -3.38 -4.70
CA PRO A 38 -9.47 -4.04 -3.58
C PRO A 38 -7.98 -4.35 -3.80
N VAL A 39 -7.12 -3.77 -2.97
CA VAL A 39 -5.66 -3.94 -3.03
C VAL A 39 -5.03 -3.77 -1.66
N VAL A 40 -3.99 -4.55 -1.36
CA VAL A 40 -3.08 -4.28 -0.24
C VAL A 40 -1.79 -3.69 -0.78
N VAL A 41 -1.42 -2.51 -0.25
CA VAL A 41 -0.23 -1.76 -0.67
C VAL A 41 0.80 -1.74 0.46
N CYS A 42 1.90 -2.45 0.28
CA CYS A 42 3.02 -2.44 1.22
C CYS A 42 4.01 -1.31 0.92
N GLY A 43 4.67 -0.82 1.97
CA GLY A 43 5.72 0.19 1.86
C GLY A 43 7.00 -0.38 1.25
N LYS A 44 7.79 0.50 0.63
CA LYS A 44 9.02 0.14 -0.09
C LYS A 44 9.97 -0.77 0.70
N TYR A 45 10.13 -0.53 2.00
CA TYR A 45 11.10 -1.21 2.86
C TYR A 45 10.50 -2.32 3.73
N GLN A 46 9.25 -2.71 3.48
CA GLN A 46 8.58 -3.77 4.25
C GLN A 46 8.80 -5.16 3.63
N ASN A 47 8.68 -6.18 4.47
CA ASN A 47 8.54 -7.57 4.02
C ASN A 47 7.05 -7.83 3.76
N LEU A 48 6.64 -7.95 2.50
CA LEU A 48 5.23 -8.15 2.15
C LEU A 48 4.66 -9.42 2.83
N PHE A 49 5.45 -10.49 2.88
CA PHE A 49 5.04 -11.77 3.47
C PHE A 49 4.92 -11.74 4.99
N ALA A 50 5.42 -10.72 5.68
CA ALA A 50 5.23 -10.56 7.12
C ALA A 50 4.05 -9.64 7.45
N GLU A 51 3.58 -8.89 6.44
CA GLU A 51 2.65 -7.79 6.60
C GLU A 51 1.27 -8.10 6.03
N VAL A 52 1.21 -9.10 5.15
CA VAL A 52 0.03 -9.42 4.36
C VAL A 52 -0.21 -10.91 4.40
N HIS A 53 -1.47 -11.29 4.62
CA HIS A 53 -1.90 -12.67 4.49
C HIS A 53 -2.03 -13.05 2.99
N VAL A 54 -0.89 -13.32 2.35
CA VAL A 54 -0.78 -13.54 0.89
C VAL A 54 -1.74 -14.63 0.36
N PRO A 55 -1.89 -15.81 0.98
CA PRO A 55 -2.81 -16.84 0.47
C PRO A 55 -4.26 -16.34 0.32
N THR A 56 -4.83 -15.76 1.39
CA THR A 56 -6.17 -15.16 1.38
C THR A 56 -6.31 -14.05 0.36
N ALA A 57 -5.32 -13.15 0.24
CA ALA A 57 -5.36 -12.09 -0.76
C ALA A 57 -5.46 -12.64 -2.19
N LEU A 58 -4.70 -13.69 -2.52
CA LEU A 58 -4.76 -14.33 -3.84
C LEU A 58 -6.08 -15.07 -4.07
N GLU A 59 -6.59 -15.79 -3.07
CA GLU A 59 -7.87 -16.51 -3.15
C GLU A 59 -9.05 -15.55 -3.39
N GLU A 60 -9.02 -14.39 -2.73
CA GLU A 60 -10.04 -13.35 -2.85
C GLU A 60 -9.83 -12.41 -4.04
N LYS A 61 -8.77 -12.63 -4.83
CA LYS A 61 -8.37 -11.78 -5.98
C LYS A 61 -8.14 -10.32 -5.59
N VAL A 62 -7.66 -10.09 -4.37
CA VAL A 62 -7.20 -8.78 -3.92
C VAL A 62 -5.79 -8.56 -4.45
N ALA A 63 -5.58 -7.42 -5.11
CA ALA A 63 -4.27 -7.10 -5.66
C ALA A 63 -3.24 -6.89 -4.53
N LEU A 64 -1.98 -7.16 -4.85
CA LEU A 64 -0.85 -6.97 -3.94
C LEU A 64 0.16 -6.06 -4.63
N LEU A 65 0.57 -4.98 -3.97
CA LEU A 65 1.47 -3.98 -4.55
C LEU A 65 2.51 -3.48 -3.55
N ARG A 66 3.65 -3.05 -4.09
CA ARG A 66 4.66 -2.27 -3.37
C ARG A 66 4.72 -0.86 -3.92
N ARG A 67 4.57 0.14 -3.07
CA ARG A 67 4.71 1.56 -3.47
C ARG A 67 6.16 2.04 -3.38
N ILE A 68 6.45 3.19 -4.01
CA ILE A 68 7.80 3.79 -4.04
C ILE A 68 8.20 4.56 -2.77
N SER A 69 7.25 4.85 -1.89
CA SER A 69 7.44 5.51 -0.59
C SER A 69 7.64 4.50 0.54
N GLY A 70 8.17 4.97 1.67
CA GLY A 70 8.26 4.17 2.90
C GLY A 70 6.90 4.06 3.63
N GLY A 71 6.92 3.75 4.92
CA GLY A 71 5.72 3.59 5.75
C GLY A 71 5.18 2.16 5.79
N GLY A 72 4.05 1.98 6.49
CA GLY A 72 3.42 0.68 6.73
C GLY A 72 2.48 0.19 5.62
N THR A 73 1.87 -0.96 5.84
CA THR A 73 0.95 -1.60 4.88
C THR A 73 -0.45 -1.03 5.06
N VAL A 74 -1.17 -0.84 3.94
CA VAL A 74 -2.55 -0.33 3.93
C VAL A 74 -3.41 -1.16 2.99
N TYR A 75 -4.71 -1.21 3.28
CA TYR A 75 -5.73 -1.82 2.41
C TYR A 75 -6.57 -0.70 1.78
N HIS A 76 -6.79 -0.78 0.47
CA HIS A 76 -7.67 0.11 -0.26
C HIS A 76 -8.83 -0.68 -0.85
N ASP A 77 -9.98 -0.04 -0.93
CA ASP A 77 -11.13 -0.40 -1.75
C ASP A 77 -11.79 0.89 -2.27
N LEU A 78 -12.98 0.78 -2.88
CA LEU A 78 -13.71 1.95 -3.40
C LEU A 78 -14.26 2.87 -2.30
N GLY A 79 -14.26 2.42 -1.04
CA GLY A 79 -14.56 3.22 0.15
C GLY A 79 -13.36 4.01 0.68
N ASN A 80 -12.15 3.75 0.17
CA ASN A 80 -10.93 4.47 0.49
C ASN A 80 -10.58 5.50 -0.59
N ILE A 81 -10.42 6.77 -0.20
CA ILE A 81 -9.88 7.82 -1.09
C ILE A 81 -8.39 7.99 -0.84
N ASN A 82 -7.59 7.98 -1.89
CA ASN A 82 -6.18 8.34 -1.84
C ASN A 82 -6.00 9.78 -2.33
N TYR A 83 -5.01 10.46 -1.76
CA TYR A 83 -4.57 11.77 -2.22
C TYR A 83 -3.06 11.77 -2.36
N SER A 84 -2.57 12.48 -3.37
CA SER A 84 -1.14 12.63 -3.61
C SER A 84 -0.86 14.10 -3.93
N LEU A 85 0.04 14.70 -3.16
CA LEU A 85 0.56 16.05 -3.33
C LEU A 85 2.05 15.96 -3.65
N ILE A 86 2.41 16.43 -4.84
CA ILE A 86 3.78 16.43 -5.33
C ILE A 86 4.24 17.87 -5.50
N THR A 87 5.18 18.30 -4.68
CA THR A 87 5.68 19.69 -4.65
C THR A 87 7.18 19.73 -4.44
N SER A 88 7.75 20.93 -4.55
CA SER A 88 9.13 21.21 -4.16
C SER A 88 9.19 21.68 -2.71
N CYS A 89 10.11 21.13 -1.91
CA CYS A 89 10.33 21.52 -0.52
C CYS A 89 11.82 21.90 -0.31
N GLU A 90 12.07 22.87 0.57
CA GLU A 90 13.45 23.13 1.02
C GLU A 90 13.98 21.91 1.80
N PRO A 91 15.27 21.55 1.62
CA PRO A 91 15.84 20.38 2.25
C PRO A 91 16.12 20.69 3.72
N ALA A 92 15.17 20.40 4.60
CA ALA A 92 15.45 20.47 6.03
C ALA A 92 14.81 19.34 6.85
N THR A 93 13.56 18.96 6.62
CA THR A 93 12.92 17.90 7.41
C THR A 93 11.72 17.28 6.69
N VAL A 94 11.46 15.99 6.99
CA VAL A 94 10.21 15.31 6.67
C VAL A 94 9.13 15.87 7.60
N ASP A 95 8.51 16.98 7.20
CA ASP A 95 7.36 17.54 7.91
C ASP A 95 6.07 17.09 7.23
N TYR A 96 5.25 16.34 7.96
CA TYR A 96 3.91 15.93 7.52
C TYR A 96 2.89 17.05 7.73
N THR A 97 3.10 17.93 8.70
CA THR A 97 2.14 18.95 9.15
C THR A 97 1.70 19.87 8.01
N GLN A 98 2.66 20.35 7.21
CA GLN A 98 2.36 21.20 6.05
C GLN A 98 1.46 20.54 5.00
N PHE A 99 1.49 19.20 4.89
CA PHE A 99 0.67 18.44 3.94
C PHE A 99 -0.66 17.98 4.55
N LEU A 100 -0.68 17.68 5.85
CA LEU A 100 -1.89 17.25 6.55
C LEU A 100 -2.83 18.41 6.83
N ASN A 101 -2.31 19.61 7.11
CA ASN A 101 -3.13 20.77 7.49
C ASN A 101 -4.17 21.18 6.44
N PRO A 102 -3.85 21.25 5.13
CA PRO A 102 -4.87 21.53 4.11
C PRO A 102 -5.98 20.48 4.08
N MET A 103 -5.63 19.20 4.23
CA MET A 103 -6.59 18.09 4.29
C MET A 103 -7.47 18.19 5.53
N ILE A 104 -6.88 18.44 6.70
CA ILE A 104 -7.61 18.64 7.96
C ILE A 104 -8.57 19.82 7.84
N ALA A 105 -8.12 20.96 7.31
CA ALA A 105 -8.97 22.13 7.15
C ALA A 105 -10.15 21.87 6.19
N ALA A 106 -9.93 21.12 5.11
CA ALA A 106 -11.02 20.70 4.21
C ALA A 106 -12.01 19.78 4.94
N LEU A 107 -11.53 18.76 5.66
CA LEU A 107 -12.36 17.85 6.45
C LEU A 107 -13.17 18.60 7.52
N SER A 108 -12.57 19.57 8.21
CA SER A 108 -13.26 20.41 9.19
C SER A 108 -14.37 21.25 8.58
N ARG A 109 -14.17 21.82 7.39
CA ARG A 109 -15.23 22.54 6.66
C ARG A 109 -16.38 21.62 6.22
N LEU A 110 -16.08 20.34 5.97
CA LEU A 110 -17.09 19.32 5.70
C LEU A 110 -17.79 18.80 6.96
N GLY A 111 -17.33 19.17 8.15
CA GLY A 111 -17.94 18.81 9.43
C GLY A 111 -17.23 17.73 10.24
N ALA A 112 -16.06 17.26 9.81
CA ALA A 112 -15.27 16.27 10.55
C ALA A 112 -14.26 16.96 11.49
N PRO A 113 -14.27 16.68 12.80
CA PRO A 113 -13.30 17.23 13.76
C PRO A 113 -11.95 16.50 13.65
N ALA A 114 -11.31 16.63 12.49
CA ALA A 114 -10.07 15.95 12.15
C ALA A 114 -8.85 16.59 12.83
N GLU A 115 -7.93 15.77 13.31
CA GLU A 115 -6.68 16.20 13.93
C GLU A 115 -5.49 15.33 13.49
N ILE A 116 -4.26 15.82 13.71
CA ILE A 116 -3.06 15.02 13.45
C ILE A 116 -2.93 13.96 14.53
N VAL A 117 -2.77 12.69 14.13
CA VAL A 117 -2.51 11.56 15.02
C VAL A 117 -1.31 10.75 14.54
N ALA A 118 -0.63 10.08 15.47
CA ALA A 118 0.51 9.19 15.19
C ALA A 118 1.66 9.84 14.36
N GLY A 119 1.77 11.16 14.36
CA GLY A 119 2.80 11.95 13.67
C GLY A 119 2.68 12.03 12.14
N ASN A 120 1.99 11.09 11.50
CA ASN A 120 1.84 11.01 10.04
C ASN A 120 0.43 10.63 9.58
N GLY A 121 -0.57 10.75 10.46
CA GLY A 121 -1.95 10.40 10.15
C GLY A 121 -2.92 11.51 10.52
N ILE A 122 -4.15 11.33 10.05
CA ILE A 122 -5.30 12.13 10.46
C ILE A 122 -6.25 11.23 11.23
N GLY A 123 -6.80 11.73 12.33
CA GLY A 123 -7.72 11.01 13.19
C GLY A 123 -8.96 11.82 13.53
N VAL A 124 -9.98 11.10 14.00
CA VAL A 124 -11.21 11.62 14.59
C VAL A 124 -11.49 10.78 15.83
N ASP A 125 -11.79 11.44 16.96
CA ASP A 125 -12.03 10.79 18.26
C ASP A 125 -10.91 9.80 18.65
N GLY A 126 -9.65 10.19 18.40
CA GLY A 126 -8.47 9.36 18.67
C GLY A 126 -8.27 8.14 17.75
N LYS A 127 -9.19 7.88 16.82
CA LYS A 127 -9.08 6.81 15.82
C LYS A 127 -8.58 7.35 14.50
N LYS A 128 -7.67 6.62 13.86
CA LYS A 128 -7.05 7.01 12.60
C LYS A 128 -8.03 6.83 11.43
N ILE A 129 -8.19 7.87 10.63
CA ILE A 129 -8.96 7.88 9.38
C ILE A 129 -8.06 7.98 8.15
N SER A 130 -6.79 8.37 8.33
CA SER A 130 -5.81 8.57 7.26
C SER A 130 -4.42 8.16 7.72
N GLY A 131 -3.68 7.42 6.89
CA GLY A 131 -2.25 7.24 7.05
C GLY A 131 -1.50 7.84 5.86
N SER A 132 -0.41 8.55 6.13
CA SER A 132 0.39 9.18 5.09
C SER A 132 1.81 8.65 5.07
N ALA A 133 2.41 8.71 3.89
CA ALA A 133 3.82 8.42 3.66
C ALA A 133 4.43 9.46 2.72
N GLN A 134 5.75 9.60 2.79
CA GLN A 134 6.48 10.51 1.93
C GLN A 134 7.64 9.82 1.21
N ARG A 135 7.92 10.31 0.01
CA ARG A 135 9.15 10.02 -0.75
C ARG A 135 9.76 11.35 -1.15
N MET A 136 11.03 11.54 -0.80
CA MET A 136 11.79 12.74 -1.17
C MET A 136 12.98 12.35 -2.04
N VAL A 137 13.16 13.06 -3.16
CA VAL A 137 14.32 12.96 -4.05
C VAL A 137 14.82 14.38 -4.31
N LYS A 138 16.03 14.70 -3.85
CA LYS A 138 16.55 16.08 -3.84
C LYS A 138 15.56 17.01 -3.12
N ARG A 139 15.02 18.01 -3.84
CA ARG A 139 14.03 18.98 -3.33
C ARG A 139 12.59 18.61 -3.71
N ARG A 140 12.36 17.48 -4.39
CA ARG A 140 11.02 17.04 -4.81
C ARG A 140 10.46 16.07 -3.78
N VAL A 141 9.24 16.33 -3.32
CA VAL A 141 8.54 15.48 -2.36
C VAL A 141 7.21 15.02 -2.92
N LEU A 142 6.98 13.71 -2.82
CA LEU A 142 5.67 13.08 -2.94
C LEU A 142 5.18 12.84 -1.51
N HIS A 143 4.11 13.53 -1.11
CA HIS A 143 3.32 13.19 0.06
C HIS A 143 2.03 12.56 -0.43
N HIS A 144 1.71 11.38 0.05
CA HIS A 144 0.43 10.76 -0.21
C HIS A 144 -0.18 10.19 1.05
N GLY A 145 -1.49 9.99 1.02
CA GLY A 145 -2.18 9.35 2.11
C GLY A 145 -3.51 8.76 1.68
N THR A 146 -4.08 8.00 2.60
CA THR A 146 -5.39 7.38 2.48
C THR A 146 -6.44 8.20 3.22
N LEU A 147 -7.72 8.03 2.94
CA LEU A 147 -8.85 8.53 3.70
C LEU A 147 -9.90 7.43 3.70
N LEU A 148 -10.03 6.78 4.85
CA LEU A 148 -11.02 5.74 5.10
C LEU A 148 -12.39 6.42 5.20
N PHE A 149 -13.13 6.47 4.10
CA PHE A 149 -14.48 7.04 4.11
C PHE A 149 -15.52 5.99 4.48
N ASP A 150 -15.56 4.90 3.72
CA ASP A 150 -16.46 3.77 3.93
C ASP A 150 -15.79 2.44 3.53
N THR A 151 -14.54 2.26 3.95
CA THR A 151 -13.73 1.09 3.66
C THR A 151 -14.17 -0.11 4.49
N ASP A 152 -14.05 -1.32 3.93
CA ASP A 152 -14.23 -2.56 4.68
C ASP A 152 -13.07 -2.76 5.68
N LEU A 153 -13.28 -2.28 6.90
CA LEU A 153 -12.30 -2.37 7.98
C LEU A 153 -12.10 -3.82 8.46
N SER A 154 -12.99 -4.76 8.13
CA SER A 154 -12.79 -6.18 8.44
C SER A 154 -11.73 -6.77 7.50
N ARG A 155 -11.84 -6.48 6.19
CA ARG A 155 -10.85 -6.86 5.18
C ARG A 155 -9.48 -6.29 5.48
N LEU A 156 -9.42 -5.01 5.88
CA LEU A 156 -8.17 -4.37 6.31
C LEU A 156 -7.48 -5.19 7.41
N ARG A 157 -8.23 -5.59 8.44
CA ARG A 157 -7.70 -6.35 9.59
C ARG A 157 -7.27 -7.76 9.22
N THR A 158 -7.98 -8.42 8.32
CA THR A 158 -7.68 -9.80 7.91
C THR A 158 -6.54 -9.89 6.90
N LEU A 159 -6.45 -8.93 5.97
CA LEU A 159 -5.48 -8.97 4.89
C LEU A 159 -4.16 -8.29 5.25
N ALA A 160 -4.20 -7.19 5.98
CA ALA A 160 -3.02 -6.41 6.39
C ALA A 160 -2.82 -6.51 7.91
N ASP A 161 -2.83 -7.74 8.43
CA ASP A 161 -2.82 -8.03 9.87
C ASP A 161 -1.47 -7.73 10.54
N GLY A 162 -0.38 -7.58 9.76
CA GLY A 162 0.95 -7.29 10.29
C GLY A 162 1.44 -8.35 11.28
N ALA A 163 0.90 -9.57 11.21
CA ALA A 163 1.13 -10.62 12.19
C ALA A 163 2.51 -11.24 11.98
N ALA A 164 3.57 -10.46 12.21
CA ALA A 164 4.98 -10.83 12.10
C ALA A 164 5.16 -12.34 12.35
N HIS A 165 5.32 -13.10 11.28
CA HIS A 165 5.22 -14.56 11.25
C HIS A 165 6.43 -15.27 11.92
N GLY A 166 7.04 -14.63 12.91
CA GLY A 166 8.34 -15.00 13.47
C GLY A 166 9.51 -14.64 12.55
N ASP A 167 9.28 -13.77 11.56
CA ASP A 167 10.28 -13.42 10.56
C ASP A 167 11.45 -12.63 11.17
N VAL A 168 12.66 -13.11 10.92
CA VAL A 168 13.89 -12.36 11.21
C VAL A 168 14.25 -11.56 9.97
N SER A 169 14.03 -10.25 10.00
CA SER A 169 14.28 -9.34 8.88
C SER A 169 14.72 -7.96 9.35
N LYS A 170 15.37 -7.20 8.44
CA LYS A 170 15.64 -5.76 8.59
C LYS A 170 14.51 -4.89 8.04
N ALA A 171 13.38 -5.50 7.67
CA ALA A 171 12.22 -4.81 7.14
C ALA A 171 11.60 -3.84 8.14
N THR A 172 11.06 -2.74 7.62
CA THR A 172 10.21 -1.85 8.40
C THR A 172 8.89 -2.57 8.72
N ALA A 173 8.56 -2.70 10.00
CA ALA A 173 7.28 -3.23 10.42
C ALA A 173 6.19 -2.15 10.35
N SER A 174 4.95 -2.54 10.09
CA SER A 174 3.81 -1.65 10.32
C SER A 174 3.68 -1.28 11.80
N ASN A 175 3.11 -0.10 12.06
CA ASN A 175 2.73 0.34 13.41
C ASN A 175 1.20 0.40 13.49
N PRO A 176 0.52 -0.66 13.96
CA PRO A 176 -0.94 -0.69 14.01
C PRO A 176 -1.52 0.44 14.84
N TRP A 177 -2.63 1.01 14.38
CA TRP A 177 -3.38 2.03 15.11
C TRP A 177 -4.88 1.78 14.95
N PRO A 178 -5.71 1.99 16.00
CA PRO A 178 -7.16 1.86 15.86
C PRO A 178 -7.72 2.75 14.75
N VAL A 179 -8.40 2.17 13.77
CA VAL A 179 -8.98 2.90 12.62
C VAL A 179 -10.49 3.05 12.71
N THR A 180 -11.03 4.07 12.04
CA THR A 180 -12.48 4.27 11.81
C THR A 180 -12.73 4.86 10.44
N ASN A 181 -13.97 4.76 9.97
CA ASN A 181 -14.45 5.36 8.73
C ASN A 181 -14.97 6.79 8.98
N LEU A 182 -14.68 7.74 8.10
CA LEU A 182 -15.17 9.12 8.16
C LEU A 182 -16.70 9.20 8.07
N ARG A 183 -17.36 8.25 7.40
CA ARG A 183 -18.82 8.17 7.32
C ARG A 183 -19.51 8.18 8.69
N THR A 184 -18.83 7.73 9.76
CA THR A 184 -19.38 7.75 11.12
C THR A 184 -19.58 9.16 11.69
N VAL A 185 -18.83 10.15 11.18
CA VAL A 185 -18.92 11.56 11.61
C VAL A 185 -19.38 12.50 10.49
N LEU A 186 -19.52 11.98 9.27
CA LEU A 186 -20.06 12.70 8.11
C LEU A 186 -21.29 11.97 7.52
N PRO A 187 -22.37 11.77 8.28
CA PRO A 187 -23.54 11.01 7.83
C PRO A 187 -24.32 11.69 6.68
N GLN A 188 -24.03 12.95 6.37
CA GLN A 188 -24.64 13.68 5.27
C GLN A 188 -24.17 13.23 3.87
N PHE A 189 -23.12 12.41 3.79
CA PHE A 189 -22.67 11.81 2.54
C PHE A 189 -23.05 10.32 2.52
N ASP A 190 -23.92 9.95 1.59
CA ASP A 190 -24.41 8.57 1.45
C ASP A 190 -23.41 7.64 0.76
N THR A 191 -22.54 8.23 -0.09
CA THR A 191 -21.60 7.50 -0.96
C THR A 191 -20.21 8.12 -0.93
N THR A 192 -19.20 7.31 -1.23
CA THR A 192 -17.81 7.77 -1.34
C THR A 192 -17.64 8.79 -2.46
N GLU A 193 -18.41 8.69 -3.54
CA GLU A 193 -18.42 9.62 -4.67
C GLU A 193 -18.88 11.02 -4.24
N GLN A 194 -19.99 11.11 -3.49
CA GLN A 194 -20.46 12.40 -2.96
C GLN A 194 -19.41 13.04 -2.05
N PHE A 195 -18.78 12.25 -1.18
CA PHE A 195 -17.71 12.75 -0.32
C PHE A 195 -16.46 13.15 -1.13
N PHE A 196 -16.11 12.39 -2.17
CA PHE A 196 -15.01 12.71 -3.08
C PHE A 196 -15.20 14.08 -3.74
N ASP A 197 -16.39 14.33 -4.29
CA ASP A 197 -16.72 15.61 -4.95
C ASP A 197 -16.70 16.78 -3.96
N ALA A 198 -17.24 16.58 -2.76
CA ALA A 198 -17.23 17.60 -1.71
C ALA A 198 -15.80 17.90 -1.21
N LEU A 199 -14.98 16.86 -1.02
CA LEU A 199 -13.58 16.98 -0.65
C LEU A 199 -12.78 17.70 -1.74
N TYR A 200 -12.97 17.34 -3.00
CA TYR A 200 -12.38 18.05 -4.14
C TYR A 200 -12.73 19.53 -4.09
N ALA A 201 -14.00 19.89 -3.93
CA ALA A 201 -14.44 21.29 -3.90
C ALA A 201 -13.82 22.08 -2.75
N GLU A 202 -13.65 21.49 -1.57
CA GLU A 202 -13.01 22.15 -0.43
C GLU A 202 -11.49 22.30 -0.58
N LEU A 203 -10.84 21.36 -1.26
CA LEU A 203 -9.41 21.44 -1.57
C LEU A 203 -9.12 22.42 -2.70
N ASP A 204 -10.01 22.51 -3.70
CA ASP A 204 -9.92 23.47 -4.80
C ASP A 204 -9.94 24.91 -4.29
N LYS A 205 -10.81 25.21 -3.31
CA LYS A 205 -10.80 26.52 -2.62
C LYS A 205 -9.46 26.86 -1.97
N ALA A 206 -8.73 25.86 -1.49
CA ALA A 206 -7.45 26.05 -0.80
C ALA A 206 -6.26 26.12 -1.77
N PHE A 207 -6.28 25.33 -2.83
CA PHE A 207 -5.14 25.15 -3.74
C PHE A 207 -5.30 25.85 -5.10
N SER A 208 -6.50 26.32 -5.43
CA SER A 208 -6.87 26.89 -6.74
C SER A 208 -6.40 25.99 -7.87
N PHE A 209 -7.11 24.88 -8.07
CA PHE A 209 -6.71 23.85 -9.00
C PHE A 209 -6.89 24.30 -10.45
N GLU A 210 -5.87 24.04 -11.26
CA GLU A 210 -5.97 24.03 -12.71
C GLU A 210 -6.06 22.57 -13.16
N ARG A 211 -7.21 22.17 -13.72
CA ARG A 211 -7.47 20.79 -14.13
C ARG A 211 -6.69 20.43 -15.38
N ARG A 212 -6.12 19.23 -15.38
CA ARG A 212 -5.39 18.67 -16.52
C ARG A 212 -5.62 17.17 -16.62
N THR A 213 -5.89 16.70 -17.83
CA THR A 213 -5.83 15.28 -18.19
C THR A 213 -4.44 14.93 -18.74
N LEU A 214 -4.05 13.66 -18.64
CA LEU A 214 -2.83 13.18 -19.29
C LEU A 214 -2.94 13.27 -20.82
N ARG A 215 -1.82 13.58 -21.46
CA ARG A 215 -1.69 13.40 -22.92
C ARG A 215 -1.53 11.90 -23.23
N LYS A 216 -1.80 11.50 -24.48
CA LYS A 216 -1.74 10.09 -24.91
C LYS A 216 -0.37 9.47 -24.66
N GLU A 217 0.70 10.23 -24.88
CA GLU A 217 2.08 9.78 -24.71
C GLU A 217 2.40 9.56 -23.23
N GLU A 218 1.86 10.41 -22.35
CA GLU A 218 2.01 10.29 -20.90
C GLU A 218 1.23 9.07 -20.38
N GLU A 219 0.00 8.88 -20.86
CA GLU A 219 -0.80 7.70 -20.53
C GLU A 219 -0.11 6.40 -20.97
N ALA A 220 0.49 6.39 -22.18
CA ALA A 220 1.27 5.25 -22.65
C ALA A 220 2.49 4.98 -21.76
N ALA A 221 3.19 6.02 -21.29
CA ALA A 221 4.31 5.88 -20.36
C ALA A 221 3.86 5.32 -19.00
N VAL A 222 2.72 5.78 -18.47
CA VAL A 222 2.12 5.25 -17.24
C VAL A 222 1.79 3.77 -17.39
N ARG A 223 1.13 3.37 -18.48
CA ARG A 223 0.81 1.95 -18.75
C ARG A 223 2.05 1.09 -18.86
N LYS A 224 3.11 1.62 -19.48
CA LYS A 224 4.40 0.93 -19.56
C LYS A 224 5.01 0.70 -18.17
N ILE A 225 4.97 1.71 -17.28
CA ILE A 225 5.44 1.55 -15.89
C ILE A 225 4.58 0.53 -15.14
N ALA A 226 3.25 0.52 -15.33
CA ALA A 226 2.38 -0.45 -14.71
C ALA A 226 2.77 -1.89 -15.09
N GLU A 227 2.96 -2.14 -16.39
CA GLU A 227 3.34 -3.45 -16.93
C GLU A 227 4.73 -3.89 -16.50
N GLU A 228 5.74 -3.04 -16.70
CA GLU A 228 7.15 -3.42 -16.50
C GLU A 228 7.55 -3.47 -15.01
N LYS A 229 6.74 -2.90 -14.11
CA LYS A 229 7.09 -2.75 -12.70
C LYS A 229 6.01 -3.18 -11.73
N TYR A 230 4.80 -2.63 -11.81
CA TYR A 230 3.78 -2.90 -10.78
C TYR A 230 3.12 -4.27 -10.95
N HIS A 231 3.05 -4.80 -12.17
CA HIS A 231 2.69 -6.19 -12.44
C HIS A 231 3.86 -7.17 -12.20
N ASP A 232 5.09 -6.67 -12.06
CA ASP A 232 6.27 -7.51 -11.93
C ASP A 232 6.46 -8.05 -10.50
N TRP A 233 6.77 -9.35 -10.43
CA TRP A 233 6.99 -10.06 -9.17
C TRP A 233 8.22 -9.54 -8.42
N ASP A 234 9.29 -9.26 -9.15
CA ASP A 234 10.57 -8.88 -8.56
C ASP A 234 10.47 -7.49 -7.92
N TRP A 235 9.58 -6.62 -8.41
CA TRP A 235 9.24 -5.38 -7.72
C TRP A 235 8.39 -5.61 -6.47
N THR A 236 7.21 -6.20 -6.61
CA THR A 236 6.22 -6.23 -5.51
C THR A 236 6.71 -7.11 -4.35
N PHE A 237 7.24 -8.29 -4.66
CA PHE A 237 7.61 -9.30 -3.67
C PHE A 237 9.12 -9.43 -3.54
N GLY A 238 9.87 -9.22 -4.63
CA GLY A 238 11.33 -9.20 -4.61
C GLY A 238 11.97 -7.90 -4.12
N GLY A 239 11.23 -6.79 -4.12
CA GLY A 239 11.78 -5.45 -3.81
C GLY A 239 12.00 -5.19 -2.32
N GLY A 240 11.47 -6.05 -1.45
CA GLY A 240 11.60 -5.93 0.01
C GLY A 240 12.92 -6.53 0.55
N PRO A 241 13.28 -6.23 1.81
CA PRO A 241 14.41 -6.89 2.47
C PRO A 241 14.19 -8.40 2.58
N GLY A 242 15.27 -9.17 2.48
CA GLY A 242 15.22 -10.60 2.74
C GLY A 242 14.84 -10.92 4.19
N PHE A 243 14.39 -12.14 4.41
CA PHE A 243 13.98 -12.62 5.73
C PHE A 243 14.33 -14.11 5.90
N GLU A 244 14.50 -14.51 7.16
CA GLU A 244 14.51 -15.91 7.58
C GLU A 244 13.20 -16.19 8.32
N ARG A 245 12.57 -17.33 8.02
CA ARG A 245 11.34 -17.77 8.65
C ARG A 245 11.50 -19.19 9.15
N THR A 246 10.96 -19.45 10.34
CA THR A 246 10.85 -20.80 10.89
C THR A 246 9.39 -21.12 11.18
N ARG A 247 8.91 -22.25 10.67
CA ARG A 247 7.52 -22.73 10.88
C ARG A 247 7.55 -24.16 11.39
N THR A 248 6.57 -24.52 12.22
CA THR A 248 6.30 -25.92 12.53
C THR A 248 5.38 -26.47 11.46
N ILE A 249 5.87 -27.41 10.66
CA ILE A 249 5.13 -28.03 9.57
C ILE A 249 4.46 -29.31 10.08
N GLN A 250 3.18 -29.44 9.81
CA GLN A 250 2.37 -30.61 10.10
C GLN A 250 1.99 -31.31 8.80
N THR A 251 2.38 -32.57 8.71
CA THR A 251 1.99 -33.53 7.66
C THR A 251 1.20 -34.66 8.29
N PRO A 252 0.48 -35.49 7.51
CA PRO A 252 -0.20 -36.67 8.06
C PRO A 252 0.75 -37.63 8.80
N GLU A 253 2.01 -37.69 8.38
CA GLU A 253 3.01 -38.63 8.89
C GLU A 253 3.88 -38.07 10.02
N ASP A 254 4.13 -36.76 10.03
CA ASP A 254 5.12 -36.14 10.92
C ASP A 254 4.84 -34.65 11.21
N THR A 255 5.43 -34.14 12.30
CA THR A 255 5.49 -32.72 12.65
C THR A 255 6.92 -32.29 12.95
N PHE A 256 7.43 -31.33 12.21
CA PHE A 256 8.85 -30.92 12.29
C PHE A 256 9.03 -29.41 12.06
N PRO A 257 10.08 -28.79 12.62
CA PRO A 257 10.42 -27.42 12.30
C PRO A 257 11.06 -27.32 10.91
N LEU A 258 10.68 -26.29 10.16
CA LEU A 258 11.25 -25.93 8.87
C LEU A 258 11.74 -24.50 8.92
N SER A 259 13.05 -24.30 8.72
CA SER A 259 13.66 -22.97 8.62
C SER A 259 14.09 -22.70 7.17
N PHE A 260 13.78 -21.51 6.66
CA PHE A 260 14.17 -21.12 5.30
C PHE A 260 14.46 -19.63 5.20
N THR A 261 15.31 -19.28 4.23
CA THR A 261 15.67 -17.88 3.93
C THR A 261 15.15 -17.48 2.55
N VAL A 262 14.52 -16.30 2.47
CA VAL A 262 14.04 -15.70 1.23
C VAL A 262 14.82 -14.41 0.96
N LYS A 263 15.35 -14.26 -0.25
CA LYS A 263 15.98 -13.02 -0.74
C LYS A 263 15.47 -12.72 -2.14
N LYS A 264 15.12 -11.46 -2.40
CA LYS A 264 14.55 -11.02 -3.68
C LYS A 264 13.33 -11.86 -4.12
N GLY A 265 12.50 -12.27 -3.15
CA GLY A 265 11.33 -13.13 -3.41
C GLY A 265 11.66 -14.56 -3.82
N ILE A 266 12.93 -14.97 -3.74
CA ILE A 266 13.42 -16.33 -4.07
C ILE A 266 13.88 -17.04 -2.80
N ILE A 267 13.45 -18.28 -2.63
CA ILE A 267 13.87 -19.18 -1.55
C ILE A 267 15.33 -19.56 -1.82
N GLN A 268 16.23 -19.12 -0.94
CA GLN A 268 17.67 -19.31 -1.12
C GLN A 268 18.16 -20.62 -0.51
N GLU A 269 17.67 -20.90 0.70
CA GLU A 269 18.11 -22.03 1.51
C GLU A 269 16.94 -22.51 2.35
N VAL A 270 16.71 -23.82 2.33
CA VAL A 270 15.76 -24.54 3.18
C VAL A 270 16.53 -25.55 4.01
N LYS A 271 16.41 -25.45 5.33
CA LYS A 271 17.01 -26.39 6.30
C LYS A 271 15.97 -27.48 6.60
N SER A 272 16.03 -28.59 5.86
CA SER A 272 15.15 -29.75 6.04
C SER A 272 15.83 -31.04 5.58
N GLU A 273 15.51 -32.15 6.23
CA GLU A 273 15.89 -33.49 5.76
C GLU A 273 14.93 -34.03 4.70
N GLN A 274 13.78 -33.36 4.50
CA GLN A 274 12.74 -33.81 3.59
C GLN A 274 12.98 -33.29 2.15
N PRO A 275 13.13 -34.17 1.14
CA PRO A 275 13.48 -33.77 -0.22
C PRO A 275 12.51 -32.79 -0.89
N ALA A 276 11.20 -32.89 -0.58
CA ALA A 276 10.19 -32.00 -1.15
C ALA A 276 10.43 -30.53 -0.75
N PHE A 277 10.93 -30.29 0.46
CA PHE A 277 11.20 -28.94 0.96
C PHE A 277 12.52 -28.39 0.45
N THR A 278 13.57 -29.22 0.35
CA THR A 278 14.85 -28.78 -0.23
C THR A 278 14.75 -28.48 -1.72
N ALA A 279 13.78 -29.09 -2.42
CA ALA A 279 13.44 -28.77 -3.81
C ALA A 279 12.87 -27.35 -4.01
N LEU A 280 12.50 -26.64 -2.95
CA LEU A 280 12.06 -25.23 -3.04
C LEU A 280 13.23 -24.27 -3.31
N ASN A 281 14.47 -24.67 -3.06
CA ASN A 281 15.64 -23.81 -3.26
C ASN A 281 15.74 -23.32 -4.72
N GLY A 282 15.96 -22.02 -4.90
CA GLY A 282 16.04 -21.37 -6.20
C GLY A 282 14.69 -20.98 -6.82
N HIS A 283 13.56 -21.32 -6.17
CA HIS A 283 12.23 -20.99 -6.66
C HIS A 283 11.63 -19.76 -5.98
N ARG A 284 10.64 -19.14 -6.63
CA ARG A 284 9.89 -18.01 -6.06
C ARG A 284 9.14 -18.46 -4.80
N PHE A 285 9.20 -17.63 -3.77
CA PHE A 285 8.36 -17.79 -2.58
C PHE A 285 6.95 -17.29 -2.87
N GLU A 286 6.26 -18.03 -3.74
CA GLU A 286 4.94 -17.72 -4.27
C GLU A 286 4.02 -18.92 -3.98
N PRO A 287 2.79 -18.71 -3.48
CA PRO A 287 1.91 -19.80 -3.06
C PRO A 287 1.69 -20.88 -4.11
N GLU A 288 1.51 -20.51 -5.38
CA GLU A 288 1.33 -21.48 -6.47
C GLU A 288 2.59 -22.29 -6.74
N THR A 289 3.76 -21.62 -6.80
CA THR A 289 5.06 -22.27 -6.98
C THR A 289 5.35 -23.25 -5.84
N VAL A 290 5.17 -22.81 -4.59
CA VAL A 290 5.37 -23.64 -3.40
C VAL A 290 4.41 -24.83 -3.40
N ARG A 291 3.11 -24.60 -3.66
CA ARG A 291 2.10 -25.65 -3.74
C ARG A 291 2.43 -26.71 -4.79
N ARG A 292 2.90 -26.28 -5.96
CA ARG A 292 3.27 -27.20 -7.05
C ARG A 292 4.43 -28.11 -6.66
N ILE A 293 5.43 -27.59 -5.96
CA ILE A 293 6.62 -28.36 -5.54
C ILE A 293 6.29 -29.28 -4.36
N ILE A 294 5.56 -28.79 -3.36
CA ILE A 294 5.18 -29.58 -2.18
C ILE A 294 4.09 -30.62 -2.50
N GLY A 295 3.23 -30.36 -3.48
CA GLY A 295 2.17 -31.29 -3.90
C GLY A 295 0.95 -31.33 -2.97
N SER A 296 0.95 -30.57 -1.87
CA SER A 296 -0.17 -30.46 -0.93
C SER A 296 -0.50 -29.00 -0.62
N ARG A 297 -1.77 -28.60 -0.80
CA ARG A 297 -2.24 -27.23 -0.50
C ARG A 297 -2.11 -26.92 0.99
N SER A 298 -2.59 -27.82 1.85
CA SER A 298 -2.61 -27.62 3.30
C SER A 298 -1.19 -27.57 3.90
N VAL A 299 -0.22 -28.26 3.31
CA VAL A 299 1.18 -28.20 3.75
C VAL A 299 1.87 -26.93 3.21
N ALA A 300 1.63 -26.57 1.96
CA ALA A 300 2.21 -25.37 1.35
C ALA A 300 1.77 -24.07 2.02
N GLU A 301 0.50 -23.97 2.41
CA GLU A 301 -0.05 -22.78 3.07
C GLU A 301 0.57 -22.52 4.44
N GLN A 302 1.11 -23.54 5.13
CA GLN A 302 1.79 -23.38 6.43
C GLN A 302 3.12 -22.59 6.33
N LEU A 303 3.67 -22.41 5.12
CA LEU A 303 4.90 -21.64 4.93
C LEU A 303 4.64 -20.13 4.93
N PHE A 304 3.41 -19.72 4.57
CA PHE A 304 3.00 -18.33 4.51
C PHE A 304 2.59 -17.83 5.88
#